data_AF-A0ABD1CJ34-F1
#
_entry.id   AF-A0ABD1CJ34-F1
#
_cell.length_a   1.000
_cell.length_b   1.000
_cell.length_c   1.000
_cell.angle_alpha   90.00
_cell.angle_beta   90.00
_cell.angle_gamma   90.00
#
_symmetry.space_group_name_H-M   'P 1'
#
loop_
_entity.id
_entity.type
_entity.pdbx_description
1 polymer ?
#
loop_
_entity_poly.entity_id
_entity_poly.type
_entity_poly.pdbx_seq_one_letter_code
_entity_poly.pdbx_strand_id
1 'polypeptide(L)'
;MAMYGDLSLNDDKSKQFYACMLMKMGFVEQDGTVNGQEIVEFMAPQFDREAVASAVETCKNPEGELVNDKIYAFGQCFFTKKTFEI
;
A
#
# COMPACT_ATOMS: atom_id res chain seq x y z
N MET A 1 -20.91 -10.24 0.12
CA MET A 1 -20.13 -11.42 -0.30
C MET A 1 -18.70 -10.93 -0.40
N ALA A 2 -17.79 -11.34 0.49
CA ALA A 2 -16.40 -10.87 0.42
C ALA A 2 -15.73 -11.51 -0.80
N MET A 3 -15.19 -10.68 -1.70
CA MET A 3 -14.40 -11.17 -2.83
C MET A 3 -13.04 -11.63 -2.30
N TYR A 4 -12.56 -12.80 -2.74
CA TYR A 4 -11.18 -13.19 -2.48
C TYR A 4 -10.25 -12.10 -3.03
N GLY A 5 -9.36 -11.56 -2.18
CA GLY A 5 -8.48 -10.43 -2.54
C GLY A 5 -9.07 -9.04 -2.28
N ASP A 6 -10.22 -8.92 -1.61
CA ASP A 6 -10.71 -7.62 -1.12
C ASP A 6 -9.85 -7.10 0.04
N LEU A 7 -8.90 -6.22 -0.29
CA LEU A 7 -8.01 -5.56 0.66
C LEU A 7 -8.61 -4.25 1.23
N SER A 8 -9.89 -3.97 0.97
CA SER A 8 -10.59 -2.77 1.49
C SER A 8 -11.28 -2.99 2.84
N LEU A 9 -11.18 -4.21 3.39
CA LEU A 9 -11.76 -4.57 4.67
C LEU A 9 -10.99 -3.91 5.83
N ASN A 10 -11.71 -3.07 6.57
CA ASN A 10 -11.20 -2.33 7.71
C ASN A 10 -11.42 -3.08 9.03
N ASP A 11 -10.93 -4.32 9.13
CA ASP A 11 -10.90 -5.12 10.35
C ASP A 11 -9.46 -5.55 10.69
N ASP A 12 -9.21 -5.83 11.97
CA ASP A 12 -7.86 -6.08 12.48
C ASP A 12 -7.12 -7.21 11.76
N LYS A 13 -7.81 -8.30 11.41
CA LYS A 13 -7.19 -9.44 10.73
C LYS A 13 -6.83 -9.08 9.29
N SER A 14 -7.72 -8.37 8.60
CA SER A 14 -7.47 -7.91 7.22
C SER A 14 -6.31 -6.92 7.17
N LYS A 15 -6.23 -5.97 8.12
CA LYS A 15 -5.09 -5.04 8.22
C LYS A 15 -3.78 -5.76 8.51
N GLN A 16 -3.79 -6.73 9.43
CA GLN A 16 -2.60 -7.54 9.74
C GLN A 16 -2.13 -8.35 8.54
N PHE A 17 -3.08 -8.96 7.81
CA PHE A 17 -2.76 -9.68 6.58
C PHE A 17 -2.16 -8.76 5.52
N TYR A 18 -2.77 -7.59 5.29
CA TYR A 18 -2.29 -6.59 4.33
C TYR A 18 -0.88 -6.09 4.69
N ALA A 19 -0.65 -5.75 5.96
CA ALA A 19 0.65 -5.33 6.45
C ALA A 19 1.72 -6.43 6.27
N CYS A 20 1.39 -7.67 6.64
CA CYS A 20 2.28 -8.82 6.46
C CYS A 20 2.64 -9.02 4.98
N MET A 21 1.67 -8.92 4.07
CA MET A 21 1.89 -9.04 2.64
C MET A 21 2.87 -7.96 2.14
N LEU A 22 2.64 -6.68 2.45
CA LEU A 22 3.51 -5.59 2.02
C LEU A 22 4.93 -5.71 2.57
N MET A 23 5.08 -6.13 3.84
CA MET A 23 6.40 -6.40 4.42
C MET A 23 7.12 -7.54 3.71
N LYS A 24 6.41 -8.62 3.37
CA LYS A 24 6.99 -9.75 2.62
C LYS A 24 7.40 -9.38 1.21
N MET A 25 6.71 -8.43 0.60
CA MET A 25 7.07 -7.86 -0.71
C MET A 25 8.23 -6.85 -0.62
N GLY A 26 8.64 -6.45 0.59
CA GLY A 26 9.67 -5.41 0.79
C GLY A 26 9.17 -4.00 0.53
N PHE A 27 7.86 -3.80 0.36
CA PHE A 27 7.26 -2.49 0.09
C PHE A 27 7.17 -1.61 1.33
N VAL A 28 7.19 -2.23 2.51
CA VAL A 28 7.15 -1.55 3.80
C VAL A 28 8.03 -2.28 4.80
N GLU A 29 8.77 -1.54 5.61
CA GLU A 29 9.58 -2.07 6.71
C GLU A 29 8.74 -2.45 7.94
N GLN A 30 9.35 -3.16 8.90
CA GLN A 30 8.64 -3.59 10.13
C GLN A 30 8.16 -2.42 11.00
N ASP A 31 8.72 -1.23 10.86
CA ASP A 31 8.33 -0.02 11.59
C ASP A 31 7.24 0.80 10.85
N GLY A 32 6.83 0.37 9.65
CA GLY A 32 5.87 1.06 8.80
C GLY A 32 6.49 2.04 7.80
N THR A 33 7.82 2.11 7.68
CA THR A 33 8.48 2.94 6.67
C THR A 33 8.22 2.40 5.26
N VAL A 34 7.66 3.24 4.37
CA VAL A 34 7.31 2.86 3.00
C VAL A 34 8.55 2.89 2.10
N ASN A 35 8.86 1.77 1.46
CA ASN A 35 9.92 1.63 0.46
C ASN A 35 9.39 2.00 -0.92
N GLY A 36 9.16 3.30 -1.13
CA GLY A 36 8.48 3.79 -2.33
C GLY A 36 9.15 3.41 -3.66
N GLN A 37 10.48 3.32 -3.68
CA GLN A 37 11.22 2.93 -4.88
C GLN A 37 10.91 1.48 -5.31
N GLU A 38 10.86 0.55 -4.36
CA GLU A 38 10.57 -0.87 -4.63
C GLU A 38 9.16 -1.03 -5.24
N ILE A 39 8.19 -0.27 -4.71
CA ILE A 39 6.81 -0.25 -5.22
C ILE A 39 6.79 0.24 -6.68
N VAL A 40 7.49 1.34 -6.97
CA VAL A 40 7.57 1.90 -8.33
C VAL A 40 8.23 0.91 -9.29
N GLU A 41 9.34 0.30 -8.90
CA GLU A 41 10.05 -0.68 -9.73
C GLU A 41 9.21 -1.92 -10.01
N PHE A 42 8.46 -2.41 -9.01
CA PHE A 42 7.57 -3.55 -9.17
C PHE A 42 6.40 -3.28 -10.12
N MET A 43 5.84 -2.06 -10.08
CA MET A 43 4.63 -1.69 -10.84
C MET A 43 4.92 -1.11 -12.24
N ALA A 44 6.09 -0.50 -12.45
CA ALA A 44 6.48 0.11 -13.72
C ALA A 44 6.44 -0.80 -14.97
N PRO A 45 6.57 -2.14 -14.89
CA PRO A 45 6.39 -3.01 -16.07
C PRO A 45 4.96 -3.05 -16.61
N GLN A 46 3.97 -2.73 -15.79
CA GLN A 46 2.54 -2.80 -16.15
C GLN A 46 1.85 -1.44 -16.16
N PHE A 47 2.33 -0.50 -15.35
CA PHE A 47 1.70 0.81 -15.14
C PHE A 47 2.68 1.94 -15.41
N ASP A 48 2.15 3.12 -15.69
CA ASP A 48 2.97 4.32 -15.89
C ASP A 48 3.80 4.63 -14.63
N ARG A 49 5.12 4.69 -14.80
CA ARG A 49 6.07 4.87 -13.69
C ARG A 49 5.82 6.17 -12.94
N GLU A 50 5.56 7.27 -13.64
CA GLU A 50 5.36 8.58 -13.02
C GLU A 50 4.05 8.62 -12.23
N ALA A 51 3.00 8.01 -12.77
CA ALA A 51 1.71 7.89 -12.08
C ALA A 51 1.82 7.07 -10.80
N VAL A 52 2.56 5.94 -10.83
CA VAL A 52 2.82 5.14 -9.62
C VAL A 52 3.66 5.94 -8.62
N ALA A 53 4.75 6.56 -9.06
CA ALA A 53 5.63 7.35 -8.19
C ALA A 53 4.88 8.52 -7.54
N SER A 54 4.02 9.20 -8.27
CA SER A 54 3.17 10.28 -7.77
C SER A 54 2.22 9.80 -6.67
N ALA A 55 1.55 8.65 -6.87
CA ALA A 55 0.66 8.07 -5.86
C ALA A 55 1.42 7.65 -4.59
N VAL A 56 2.60 7.02 -4.74
CA VAL A 56 3.46 6.65 -3.61
C VAL A 56 3.91 7.89 -2.85
N GLU A 57 4.46 8.89 -3.54
CA GLU A 57 4.98 10.12 -2.93
C GLU A 57 3.91 10.89 -2.17
N THR A 58 2.69 10.93 -2.71
CA THR A 58 1.53 11.55 -2.07
C THR A 58 1.14 10.85 -0.77
N CYS A 59 1.38 9.54 -0.65
CA CYS A 59 0.85 8.70 0.42
C CYS A 59 1.90 8.16 1.40
N LYS A 60 3.19 8.36 1.15
CA LYS A 60 4.31 7.71 1.87
C LYS A 60 4.44 8.04 3.37
N ASN A 61 3.69 9.03 3.86
CA ASN A 61 3.68 9.44 5.27
C ASN A 61 2.29 9.18 5.90
N PRO A 62 1.85 7.92 6.01
CA PRO A 62 0.55 7.60 6.57
C PRO A 62 0.49 7.82 8.09
N GLU A 63 -0.65 8.29 8.57
CA GLU A 63 -0.96 8.42 10.00
C GLU A 63 -1.60 7.14 10.55
N GLY A 64 -1.43 6.88 11.85
CA GLY A 64 -2.01 5.72 12.52
C GLY A 64 -1.37 5.44 13.88
N GLU A 65 -2.15 4.86 14.80
CA GLU A 65 -1.69 4.54 16.16
C GLU A 65 -0.78 3.31 16.18
N LEU A 66 -1.16 2.25 15.47
CA LEU A 66 -0.37 1.03 15.30
C LEU A 66 0.29 1.00 13.92
N VAL A 67 1.38 0.25 13.79
CA VAL A 67 2.07 0.04 12.50
C VAL A 67 1.10 -0.49 11.44
N ASN A 68 0.27 -1.47 11.78
CA ASN A 68 -0.69 -2.03 10.83
C ASN A 68 -1.73 -0.99 10.34
N ASP A 69 -2.12 -0.05 11.19
CA ASP A 69 -3.03 1.04 10.80
C ASP A 69 -2.37 2.01 9.83
N LYS A 70 -1.10 2.38 10.10
CA LYS A 70 -0.31 3.21 9.17
C LYS A 70 -0.19 2.55 7.79
N ILE A 71 0.16 1.27 7.77
CA ILE A 71 0.34 0.53 6.52
C ILE A 71 -0.97 0.40 5.76
N TYR A 72 -2.07 0.12 6.47
CA TYR A 72 -3.40 0.09 5.86
C TYR A 72 -3.81 1.47 5.31
N ALA A 73 -3.54 2.55 6.05
CA ALA A 73 -3.81 3.91 5.62
C ALA A 73 -3.01 4.31 4.37
N PHE A 74 -1.75 3.87 4.26
CA PHE A 74 -0.97 4.00 3.03
C PHE A 74 -1.68 3.34 1.84
N GLY A 75 -2.12 2.08 2.01
CA GLY A 75 -2.85 1.35 0.97
C GLY A 75 -4.12 2.07 0.53
N GLN A 76 -4.94 2.51 1.48
CA GLN A 76 -6.16 3.26 1.18
C GLN A 76 -5.87 4.57 0.43
N CYS A 77 -4.86 5.32 0.87
CA CYS A 77 -4.42 6.54 0.19
C CYS A 77 -3.98 6.23 -1.25
N PHE A 78 -3.13 5.22 -1.43
CA PHE A 78 -2.60 4.84 -2.73
C PHE A 78 -3.71 4.47 -3.72
N PHE A 79 -4.63 3.57 -3.34
CA PHE A 79 -5.74 3.17 -4.21
C PHE A 79 -6.74 4.30 -4.49
N THR A 80 -6.83 5.30 -3.61
CA THR A 80 -7.67 6.49 -3.81
C THR A 80 -7.00 7.51 -4.74
N LYS A 81 -5.67 7.64 -4.69
CA LYS A 81 -4.90 8.66 -5.43
C LYS A 81 -4.32 8.17 -6.75
N LYS A 82 -4.27 6.85 -6.99
CA LYS A 82 -3.83 6.30 -8.28
C LYS A 82 -4.66 6.87 -9.43
N THR A 83 -3.99 7.16 -10.53
CA THR A 83 -4.61 7.66 -11.77
C THR A 83 -4.61 6.62 -12.90
N PHE A 84 -4.30 5.37 -12.56
CA PHE A 84 -4.23 4.22 -13.47
C PHE A 84 -5.16 3.09 -12.99
N GLU A 85 -5.54 2.21 -13.91
CA GLU A 85 -6.44 1.06 -13.64
C GLU A 85 -5.63 -0.18 -13.28
N ILE A 86 -6.11 -0.95 -12.29
CA ILE A 86 -5.50 -2.20 -11.76
C ILE A 86 -6.57 -3.28 -11.82
#